data_AF-A0A1I7RJX9-F1
#
_entry.id   AF-A0A1I7RJX9-F1
#
_cell.length_a   1.000
_cell.length_b   1.000
_cell.length_c   1.000
_cell.angle_alpha   90.00
_cell.angle_beta   90.00
_cell.angle_gamma   90.00
#
_symmetry.space_group_name_H-M   'P 1'
#
loop_
_entity.id
_entity.type
_entity.pdbx_description
1 polymer ?
#
loop_
_entity_poly.entity_id
_entity_poly.type
_entity_poly.pdbx_seq_one_letter_code
_entity_poly.pdbx_strand_id
1 'polypeptide(L)'
;MHKIERFGGRNVLEYRRNSQSSLIIYIRQLFRLFPANLAPNVTRRALLRRGYKSALAAHLSLGQGRDLIRTPSKESKQKMMLRARDNNQNAESRRQPLKPVASKHKNAVGSDEPKAKKAALGDITHALSSYQIDSTKKKCSSITFNNKKNKVERLLPLKDVLEAEELEVDPCPEVDFDRENSHDPNAVSEFARDIFKYLKWREPLFIPGPYMQHHKNVDNKTRAVLVDWLIEIQEAFEQNHETLYMAVNLVDRFFTKTRRVQKEHLQLVGCAAILVAAKVEERSAPLIDDLIYLVKDAFDAKKLKKMEQELLATVGFDLCSPLSYSFLRRYGRVIKSDMSLLTLARYILEVSLHFLDFCRVSPSKMGAASLLLALRMTKAGEWNKVLQKYSGYTTEDLESLSWALNHMLVVYRQRYPEMKMVWGKYSHEVFFEVAKTPALKDKYPTDSPIGPQPKDLAAAEGRSENQQP
;
A
#
# COMPACT_ATOMS: atom_id res chain seq x y z
N MET A 1 -15.80 18.88 46.86
CA MET A 1 -15.10 20.18 46.86
C MET A 1 -13.71 19.97 46.28
N HIS A 2 -13.25 20.94 45.49
CA HIS A 2 -12.02 21.01 44.69
C HIS A 2 -12.00 20.18 43.39
N LYS A 3 -11.70 20.72 42.21
CA LYS A 3 -11.84 22.05 41.60
C LYS A 3 -11.42 21.79 40.15
N ILE A 4 -12.37 21.80 39.21
CA ILE A 4 -12.09 21.71 37.78
C ILE A 4 -11.73 23.13 37.33
N GLU A 5 -10.44 23.42 37.18
CA GLU A 5 -9.98 24.66 36.57
C GLU A 5 -9.68 24.45 35.08
N ARG A 6 -10.52 25.08 34.27
CA ARG A 6 -10.34 25.28 32.84
C ARG A 6 -9.12 26.18 32.62
N PHE A 7 -8.11 25.72 31.89
CA PHE A 7 -7.22 26.61 31.16
C PHE A 7 -7.57 26.56 29.68
N GLY A 8 -8.09 27.69 29.20
CA GLY A 8 -8.49 27.90 27.83
C GLY A 8 -7.32 28.10 26.88
N GLY A 9 -7.52 27.63 25.65
CA GLY A 9 -7.32 28.38 24.42
C GLY A 9 -6.11 29.32 24.34
N ARG A 10 -4.99 28.75 23.91
CA ARG A 10 -4.06 29.26 22.88
C ARG A 10 -2.99 28.18 22.68
N ASN A 11 -2.64 27.88 21.42
CA ASN A 11 -1.66 26.87 20.93
C ASN A 11 -2.22 25.64 20.18
N VAL A 12 -3.42 25.72 19.59
CA VAL A 12 -3.97 24.66 18.69
C VAL A 12 -3.68 24.93 17.19
N LEU A 13 -2.95 26.00 16.87
CA LEU A 13 -2.69 26.41 15.48
C LEU A 13 -1.29 26.07 14.93
N GLU A 14 -0.38 25.53 15.76
CA GLU A 14 0.98 25.19 15.31
C GLU A 14 1.24 23.67 15.16
N TYR A 15 0.25 22.84 15.51
CA TYR A 15 0.37 21.36 15.51
C TYR A 15 -0.09 20.69 14.19
N ARG A 16 -0.23 21.45 13.10
CA ARG A 16 -0.97 21.05 11.88
C ARG A 16 -0.15 20.97 10.58
N ARG A 17 1.18 20.95 10.65
CA ARG A 17 2.05 21.06 9.46
C ARG A 17 2.79 19.80 8.99
N ASN A 18 2.89 18.71 9.75
CA ASN A 18 4.04 17.80 9.56
C ASN A 18 3.71 16.30 9.38
N SER A 19 2.71 15.94 8.56
CA SER A 19 2.56 14.55 8.06
C SER A 19 3.21 14.31 6.69
N GLN A 20 4.02 15.26 6.18
CA GLN A 20 4.88 15.10 5.00
C GLN A 20 6.38 15.11 5.35
N SER A 21 6.71 14.80 6.61
CA SER A 21 8.04 15.04 7.17
C SER A 21 9.12 14.07 6.69
N SER A 22 8.85 13.07 5.86
CA SER A 22 9.94 12.23 5.32
C SER A 22 10.44 12.71 3.96
N LEU A 23 9.56 13.11 3.02
CA LEU A 23 9.98 13.49 1.66
C LEU A 23 10.48 14.95 1.54
N ILE A 24 9.90 15.88 2.31
CA ILE A 24 10.34 17.28 2.31
C ILE A 24 11.62 17.46 3.14
N ILE A 25 11.80 16.66 4.20
CA ILE A 25 13.09 16.58 4.92
C ILE A 25 14.15 15.90 4.03
N TYR A 26 13.80 14.87 3.26
CA TYR A 26 14.68 14.22 2.27
C TYR A 26 15.21 15.20 1.21
N ILE A 27 14.35 16.10 0.69
CA ILE A 27 14.78 17.13 -0.25
C ILE A 27 15.57 18.25 0.46
N ARG A 28 15.28 18.60 1.71
CA ARG A 28 16.00 19.65 2.45
C ARG A 28 17.36 19.21 3.02
N GLN A 29 17.54 17.93 3.37
CA GLN A 29 18.83 17.36 3.80
C GLN A 29 19.82 17.21 2.62
N LEU A 30 19.33 16.84 1.43
CA LEU A 30 20.14 16.80 0.20
C LEU A 30 20.77 18.15 -0.18
N PHE A 31 20.16 19.27 0.23
CA PHE A 31 20.68 20.62 -0.03
C PHE A 31 21.64 21.16 1.05
N ARG A 32 21.84 20.47 2.17
CA ARG A 32 22.80 20.89 3.23
C ARG A 32 24.23 20.37 3.03
N LEU A 33 24.46 19.48 2.07
CA LEU A 33 25.78 18.85 1.83
C LEU A 33 26.51 19.35 0.57
N PHE A 34 25.97 20.34 -0.16
CA PHE A 34 26.66 20.95 -1.30
C PHE A 34 27.13 22.37 -0.93
N PRO A 35 28.43 22.70 -1.08
CA PRO A 35 28.91 24.03 -0.78
C PRO A 35 28.26 25.07 -1.70
N ALA A 36 27.82 26.16 -1.08
CA ALA A 36 27.22 27.30 -1.74
C ALA A 36 28.28 27.98 -2.61
N ASN A 37 28.25 27.72 -3.92
CA ASN A 37 28.58 28.68 -4.99
C ASN A 37 28.49 27.97 -6.34
N LEU A 38 27.33 28.06 -7.01
CA LEU A 38 27.14 28.10 -8.48
C LEU A 38 25.64 28.06 -8.84
N ALA A 39 25.05 29.26 -8.97
CA ALA A 39 24.00 29.70 -9.92
C ALA A 39 22.62 28.96 -10.02
N PRO A 40 21.56 29.64 -10.55
CA PRO A 40 20.20 29.62 -9.98
C PRO A 40 19.26 28.53 -10.50
N ASN A 41 18.17 28.30 -9.74
CA ASN A 41 16.85 27.66 -9.96
C ASN A 41 16.47 26.88 -11.27
N VAL A 42 17.18 27.04 -12.37
CA VAL A 42 17.01 26.32 -13.64
C VAL A 42 17.52 24.87 -13.54
N THR A 43 18.56 24.61 -12.76
CA THR A 43 19.18 23.28 -12.61
C THR A 43 18.27 22.28 -11.86
N ARG A 44 17.45 22.76 -10.92
CA ARG A 44 16.46 21.97 -10.15
C ARG A 44 15.32 21.43 -11.02
N ARG A 45 14.87 22.22 -12.01
CA ARG A 45 13.87 21.81 -13.00
C ARG A 45 14.46 20.90 -14.09
N ALA A 46 15.74 21.05 -14.40
CA ALA A 46 16.44 20.26 -15.41
C ALA A 46 16.74 18.82 -14.93
N LEU A 47 17.22 18.64 -13.70
CA LEU A 47 17.52 17.32 -13.12
C LEU A 47 16.25 16.46 -12.92
N LEU A 48 15.18 17.06 -12.40
CA LEU A 48 13.87 16.39 -12.29
C LEU A 48 13.28 16.04 -13.67
N ARG A 49 13.45 16.90 -14.69
CA ARG A 49 13.03 16.60 -16.07
C ARG A 49 13.89 15.52 -16.73
N ARG A 50 15.16 15.35 -16.34
CA ARG A 50 16.09 14.36 -16.92
C ARG A 50 15.85 12.96 -16.37
N GLY A 51 15.62 12.81 -15.06
CA GLY A 51 15.16 11.55 -14.47
C GLY A 51 13.80 11.10 -15.02
N TYR A 52 12.87 12.06 -15.20
CA TYR A 52 11.53 11.80 -15.75
C TYR A 52 11.54 11.38 -17.23
N LYS A 53 12.39 11.99 -18.07
CA LYS A 53 12.54 11.61 -19.48
C LYS A 53 13.32 10.30 -19.65
N SER A 54 14.26 10.00 -18.75
CA SER A 54 15.02 8.75 -18.73
C SER A 54 14.13 7.53 -18.44
N ALA A 55 13.29 7.60 -17.39
CA ALA A 55 12.32 6.56 -17.06
C ALA A 55 11.28 6.34 -18.17
N LEU A 56 10.84 7.43 -18.83
CA LEU A 56 9.89 7.38 -19.94
C LEU A 56 10.53 6.85 -21.25
N ALA A 57 11.84 7.05 -21.46
CA ALA A 57 12.59 6.55 -22.61
C ALA A 57 12.96 5.06 -22.46
N ALA A 58 13.29 4.59 -21.26
CA ALA A 58 13.49 3.16 -20.97
C ALA A 58 12.19 2.35 -21.16
N HIS A 59 11.04 2.97 -20.92
CA HIS A 59 9.70 2.38 -21.12
C HIS A 59 9.33 2.24 -22.62
N LEU A 60 10.11 2.81 -23.55
CA LEU A 60 9.70 2.97 -24.94
C LEU A 60 10.16 1.91 -25.94
N SER A 61 11.11 1.06 -25.58
CA SER A 61 11.68 0.07 -26.50
C SER A 61 11.10 -1.35 -26.35
N LEU A 62 10.08 -1.56 -25.51
CA LEU A 62 9.75 -2.90 -24.99
C LEU A 62 8.26 -3.28 -25.11
N GLY A 63 7.65 -3.02 -26.26
CA GLY A 63 6.28 -3.44 -26.56
C GLY A 63 6.23 -4.73 -27.36
N GLN A 64 6.07 -5.87 -26.69
CA GLN A 64 5.42 -7.10 -27.21
C GLN A 64 5.15 -8.04 -26.03
N GLY A 65 3.87 -8.27 -25.70
CA GLY A 65 3.43 -9.16 -24.62
C GLY A 65 2.24 -8.67 -23.75
N ARG A 66 1.66 -7.49 -24.02
CA ARG A 66 0.68 -6.82 -23.13
C ARG A 66 -0.78 -6.83 -23.64
N ASP A 67 -1.30 -7.95 -24.13
CA ASP A 67 -2.67 -7.99 -24.68
C ASP A 67 -3.78 -8.20 -23.61
N LEU A 68 -3.40 -8.23 -22.33
CA LEU A 68 -4.26 -8.66 -21.22
C LEU A 68 -4.73 -7.52 -20.31
N ILE A 69 -4.02 -6.39 -20.32
CA ILE A 69 -4.26 -5.21 -19.49
C ILE A 69 -4.05 -3.99 -20.39
N ARG A 70 -5.05 -3.13 -20.52
CA ARG A 70 -4.91 -1.86 -21.25
C ARG A 70 -3.93 -0.95 -20.50
N THR A 71 -2.75 -0.71 -21.05
CA THR A 71 -1.74 0.20 -20.45
C THR A 71 -1.87 1.64 -20.96
N PRO A 72 -1.51 2.68 -20.18
CA PRO A 72 -1.67 4.09 -20.58
C PRO A 72 -0.77 4.47 -21.77
N SER A 73 -1.22 5.38 -22.65
CA SER A 73 -0.36 5.97 -23.69
C SER A 73 0.54 7.07 -23.10
N LYS A 74 1.63 7.44 -23.78
CA LYS A 74 2.58 8.46 -23.31
C LYS A 74 1.93 9.82 -22.97
N GLU A 75 1.01 10.26 -23.82
CA GLU A 75 0.34 11.56 -23.64
C GLU A 75 -0.61 11.54 -22.45
N SER A 76 -1.25 10.40 -22.20
CA SER A 76 -2.11 10.19 -21.03
C SER A 76 -1.31 10.24 -19.73
N LYS A 77 -0.12 9.61 -19.71
CA LYS A 77 0.77 9.66 -18.54
C LYS A 77 1.14 11.11 -18.20
N GLN A 78 1.54 11.89 -19.21
CA GLN A 78 2.02 13.25 -19.01
C GLN A 78 0.93 14.25 -18.59
N LYS A 79 -0.31 14.12 -19.10
CA LYS A 79 -1.45 14.94 -18.66
C LYS A 79 -1.96 14.56 -17.27
N MET A 80 -1.88 13.29 -16.90
CA MET A 80 -2.28 12.77 -15.58
C MET A 80 -1.39 13.30 -14.45
N MET A 81 -0.06 13.31 -14.64
CA MET A 81 0.89 13.89 -13.68
C MET A 81 0.63 15.38 -13.40
N LEU A 82 0.21 16.12 -14.44
CA LEU A 82 -0.13 17.54 -14.30
C LEU A 82 -1.39 17.71 -13.42
N ARG A 83 -2.42 16.89 -13.63
CA ARG A 83 -3.68 16.95 -12.87
C ARG A 83 -3.54 16.46 -11.42
N ALA A 84 -2.82 15.37 -11.18
CA ALA A 84 -2.54 14.87 -9.83
C ALA A 84 -1.76 15.92 -9.00
N ARG A 85 -0.81 16.58 -9.65
CA ARG A 85 -0.04 17.70 -9.06
C ARG A 85 -0.91 18.92 -8.78
N ASP A 86 -1.78 19.31 -9.71
CA ASP A 86 -2.68 20.45 -9.54
C ASP A 86 -3.71 20.23 -8.44
N ASN A 87 -4.22 19.00 -8.28
CA ASN A 87 -5.11 18.63 -7.17
C ASN A 87 -4.39 18.70 -5.81
N ASN A 88 -3.13 18.27 -5.73
CA ASN A 88 -2.33 18.35 -4.51
C ASN A 88 -2.00 19.83 -4.16
N GLN A 89 -1.72 20.67 -5.15
CA GLN A 89 -1.50 22.11 -4.98
C GLN A 89 -2.78 22.88 -4.62
N ASN A 90 -3.93 22.54 -5.20
CA ASN A 90 -5.22 23.16 -4.88
C ASN A 90 -5.74 22.78 -3.48
N ALA A 91 -5.38 21.60 -2.97
CA ALA A 91 -5.65 21.20 -1.60
C ALA A 91 -4.84 22.01 -0.57
N GLU A 92 -3.69 22.56 -0.97
CA GLU A 92 -2.86 23.46 -0.17
C GLU A 92 -3.34 24.92 -0.25
N SER A 93 -3.79 25.40 -1.41
CA SER A 93 -4.24 26.79 -1.61
C SER A 93 -5.61 27.11 -0.97
N ARG A 94 -6.50 26.12 -0.81
CA ARG A 94 -7.79 26.26 -0.08
C ARG A 94 -7.66 26.42 1.44
N ARG A 95 -6.44 26.57 1.99
CA ARG A 95 -6.17 26.62 3.45
C ARG A 95 -5.80 28.00 3.99
N GLN A 96 -6.15 29.09 3.32
CA GLN A 96 -6.04 30.43 3.93
C GLN A 96 -7.31 30.75 4.76
N PRO A 97 -7.19 31.27 5.99
CA PRO A 97 -8.36 31.63 6.79
C PRO A 97 -9.09 32.83 6.18
N LEU A 98 -10.39 32.68 5.93
CA LEU A 98 -11.27 33.80 5.62
C LEU A 98 -11.38 34.71 6.86
N LYS A 99 -11.11 36.01 6.68
CA LYS A 99 -11.32 37.03 7.72
C LYS A 99 -12.82 37.22 7.98
N PRO A 100 -13.28 37.39 9.23
CA PRO A 100 -14.70 37.63 9.52
C PRO A 100 -14.99 39.13 9.56
N VAL A 101 -15.93 39.65 8.75
CA VAL A 101 -16.51 40.98 8.97
C VAL A 101 -18.00 41.03 8.61
N ALA A 102 -18.79 41.22 9.67
CA ALA A 102 -20.03 41.97 9.87
C ALA A 102 -21.05 42.23 8.73
N SER A 103 -22.30 41.93 9.06
CA SER A 103 -23.54 42.38 8.44
C SER A 103 -23.74 43.90 8.51
N LYS A 104 -24.08 44.54 7.38
CA LYS A 104 -24.91 45.75 7.33
C LYS A 104 -25.76 45.76 6.06
N HIS A 105 -27.08 45.83 6.24
CA HIS A 105 -28.04 46.21 5.20
C HIS A 105 -27.88 47.69 4.81
N LYS A 106 -28.00 48.00 3.51
CA LYS A 106 -28.84 49.10 2.97
C LYS A 106 -28.90 49.06 1.42
N ASN A 107 -30.01 49.58 0.92
CA ASN A 107 -30.62 49.43 -0.41
C ASN A 107 -30.09 50.37 -1.51
N ALA A 108 -30.52 50.05 -2.74
CA ALA A 108 -30.84 50.90 -3.92
C ALA A 108 -29.77 51.02 -5.02
N VAL A 109 -30.02 51.06 -6.35
CA VAL A 109 -31.14 50.88 -7.32
C VAL A 109 -30.52 51.11 -8.73
N GLY A 110 -31.02 50.45 -9.80
CA GLY A 110 -30.91 50.87 -11.23
C GLY A 110 -29.93 50.05 -12.11
N SER A 111 -30.41 49.07 -12.88
CA SER A 111 -30.73 49.08 -14.35
C SER A 111 -29.48 48.90 -15.25
N ASP A 112 -29.26 47.85 -16.04
CA ASP A 112 -30.13 47.23 -17.07
C ASP A 112 -29.92 45.69 -17.27
N GLU A 113 -31.00 45.03 -17.73
CA GLU A 113 -31.29 43.60 -18.01
C GLU A 113 -30.76 43.08 -19.39
N PRO A 114 -30.96 41.82 -19.90
CA PRO A 114 -31.97 40.79 -19.53
C PRO A 114 -31.59 39.27 -19.51
N LYS A 115 -32.24 38.57 -18.56
CA LYS A 115 -33.00 37.28 -18.59
C LYS A 115 -32.51 36.00 -19.30
N ALA A 116 -32.44 34.91 -18.52
CA ALA A 116 -33.07 33.61 -18.81
C ALA A 116 -33.63 32.96 -17.52
N LYS A 117 -34.71 32.18 -17.67
CA LYS A 117 -35.83 31.98 -16.73
C LYS A 117 -35.62 30.95 -15.61
N LYS A 118 -36.23 31.21 -14.45
CA LYS A 118 -36.59 30.24 -13.40
C LYS A 118 -37.77 29.36 -13.86
N ALA A 119 -37.60 28.04 -13.76
CA ALA A 119 -38.58 26.98 -13.49
C ALA A 119 -37.78 25.66 -13.67
N ALA A 120 -37.80 24.61 -12.86
CA ALA A 120 -38.73 24.16 -11.85
C ALA A 120 -37.92 23.41 -10.76
N LEU A 121 -38.08 23.82 -9.52
CA LEU A 121 -37.62 23.07 -8.33
C LEU A 121 -38.83 22.65 -7.49
N GLY A 122 -39.96 22.42 -8.17
CA GLY A 122 -41.22 21.92 -7.61
C GLY A 122 -41.60 20.50 -8.04
N ASP A 123 -40.93 19.92 -9.03
CA ASP A 123 -41.37 18.66 -9.66
C ASP A 123 -40.69 17.39 -9.10
N ILE A 124 -39.68 17.51 -8.23
CA ILE A 124 -38.99 16.34 -7.67
C ILE A 124 -39.71 15.81 -6.42
N THR A 125 -40.48 16.64 -5.72
CA THR A 125 -41.18 16.25 -4.50
C THR A 125 -42.49 15.50 -4.78
N HIS A 126 -43.16 15.79 -5.91
CA HIS A 126 -44.35 15.04 -6.33
C HIS A 126 -44.00 13.72 -7.06
N ALA A 127 -42.84 13.63 -7.71
CA ALA A 127 -42.38 12.41 -8.41
C ALA A 127 -41.95 11.25 -7.49
N LEU A 128 -41.73 11.52 -6.20
CA LEU A 128 -41.38 10.51 -5.19
C LEU A 128 -42.60 10.02 -4.37
N SER A 129 -43.78 10.61 -4.57
CA SER A 129 -45.01 10.26 -3.81
C SER A 129 -45.88 9.18 -4.48
N SER A 130 -45.63 8.86 -5.76
CA SER A 130 -46.41 7.88 -6.54
C SER A 130 -45.70 6.53 -6.76
N TYR A 131 -44.53 6.31 -6.16
CA TYR A 131 -43.85 5.02 -6.24
C TYR A 131 -44.36 4.05 -5.16
N GLN A 132 -45.42 3.31 -5.48
CA GLN A 132 -45.74 2.07 -4.78
C GLN A 132 -44.77 0.98 -5.26
N ILE A 133 -43.94 0.46 -4.35
CA ILE A 133 -43.10 -0.71 -4.60
C ILE A 133 -44.02 -1.93 -4.62
N ASP A 134 -44.47 -2.31 -5.82
CA ASP A 134 -45.23 -3.53 -6.00
C ASP A 134 -44.27 -4.74 -6.08
N SER A 135 -44.46 -5.65 -5.14
CA SER A 135 -43.63 -6.84 -4.92
C SER A 135 -44.09 -7.97 -5.83
N THR A 136 -43.77 -7.94 -7.14
CA THR A 136 -43.93 -9.13 -7.99
C THR A 136 -42.87 -9.26 -9.10
N LYS A 137 -41.90 -10.16 -8.84
CA LYS A 137 -41.07 -10.98 -9.77
C LYS A 137 -40.83 -10.49 -11.22
N LYS A 138 -39.54 -10.21 -11.52
CA LYS A 138 -38.90 -10.67 -12.78
C LYS A 138 -37.40 -10.99 -12.55
N LYS A 139 -37.00 -12.19 -12.97
CA LYS A 139 -35.74 -12.89 -12.61
C LYS A 139 -34.48 -12.13 -13.06
N CYS A 140 -33.67 -11.70 -12.09
CA CYS A 140 -32.23 -11.47 -12.29
C CYS A 140 -31.50 -12.74 -11.82
N SER A 141 -30.55 -13.24 -12.60
CA SER A 141 -29.80 -14.45 -12.32
C SER A 141 -29.11 -14.37 -10.95
N SER A 142 -29.67 -15.08 -9.98
CA SER A 142 -29.16 -15.18 -8.61
C SER A 142 -27.80 -15.88 -8.62
N ILE A 143 -26.73 -15.12 -8.38
CA ILE A 143 -25.50 -15.72 -7.85
C ILE A 143 -25.82 -16.10 -6.42
N THR A 144 -25.94 -17.40 -6.17
CA THR A 144 -26.19 -17.96 -4.84
C THR A 144 -25.06 -17.58 -3.90
N PHE A 145 -25.32 -16.63 -2.99
CA PHE A 145 -24.47 -16.39 -1.84
C PHE A 145 -24.62 -17.59 -0.90
N ASN A 146 -23.69 -18.54 -1.00
CA ASN A 146 -23.50 -19.54 0.04
C ASN A 146 -22.92 -18.82 1.26
N ASN A 147 -23.80 -18.31 2.10
CA ASN A 147 -23.48 -17.85 3.44
C ASN A 147 -23.23 -19.08 4.33
N LYS A 148 -22.19 -19.86 4.02
CA LYS A 148 -21.63 -20.79 4.99
C LYS A 148 -21.05 -19.92 6.08
N LYS A 149 -21.58 -20.06 7.30
CA LYS A 149 -20.95 -19.54 8.52
C LYS A 149 -19.50 -20.05 8.51
N ASN A 150 -18.57 -19.21 8.08
CA ASN A 150 -17.15 -19.52 8.17
C ASN A 150 -16.87 -19.66 9.68
N LYS A 151 -16.44 -20.86 10.06
CA LYS A 151 -15.86 -21.12 11.37
C LYS A 151 -14.60 -20.25 11.43
N VAL A 152 -14.74 -19.01 11.90
CA VAL A 152 -13.59 -18.13 12.11
C VAL A 152 -12.76 -18.83 13.17
N GLU A 153 -11.60 -19.32 12.76
CA GLU A 153 -10.59 -19.84 13.66
C GLU A 153 -10.32 -18.74 14.69
N ARG A 154 -10.73 -18.99 15.94
CA ARG A 154 -10.73 -17.96 16.97
C ARG A 154 -9.27 -17.80 17.39
N LEU A 155 -8.65 -16.67 17.01
CA LEU A 155 -7.36 -16.28 17.56
C LEU A 155 -7.40 -16.36 19.08
N LEU A 156 -6.28 -16.75 19.68
CA LEU A 156 -6.09 -16.59 21.12
C LEU A 156 -6.38 -15.13 21.50
N PRO A 157 -7.04 -14.87 22.64
CA PRO A 157 -7.24 -13.52 23.12
C PRO A 157 -5.92 -12.76 23.15
N LEU A 158 -5.91 -11.52 22.67
CA LEU A 158 -4.70 -10.69 22.64
C LEU A 158 -4.03 -10.61 24.01
N LYS A 159 -4.83 -10.52 25.07
CA LYS A 159 -4.35 -10.50 26.46
C LYS A 159 -3.44 -11.69 26.78
N ASP A 160 -3.88 -12.90 26.44
CA ASP A 160 -3.13 -14.14 26.72
C ASP A 160 -1.81 -14.18 25.92
N VAL A 161 -1.81 -13.65 24.69
CA VAL A 161 -0.59 -13.52 23.87
C VAL A 161 0.39 -12.50 24.48
N LEU A 162 -0.13 -11.38 24.98
CA LEU A 162 0.70 -10.36 25.63
C LEU A 162 1.32 -10.90 26.94
N GLU A 163 0.55 -11.64 27.74
CA GLU A 163 1.00 -12.25 29.00
C GLU A 163 2.07 -13.33 28.78
N ALA A 164 1.92 -14.17 27.75
CA ALA A 164 2.92 -15.21 27.44
C ALA A 164 4.28 -14.63 27.03
N GLU A 165 4.28 -13.52 26.30
CA GLU A 165 5.51 -12.87 25.80
C GLU A 165 6.20 -12.00 26.88
N GLU A 166 5.49 -11.60 27.94
CA GLU A 166 6.11 -10.95 29.12
C GLU A 166 7.00 -11.91 29.92
N LEU A 167 6.78 -13.22 29.79
CA LEU A 167 7.61 -14.26 30.40
C LEU A 167 8.89 -14.54 29.61
N GLU A 168 9.02 -14.02 28.38
CA GLU A 168 10.23 -14.20 27.58
C GLU A 168 11.38 -13.31 28.06
N VAL A 169 12.56 -13.90 28.16
CA VAL A 169 13.79 -13.19 28.53
C VAL A 169 14.20 -12.28 27.38
N ASP A 170 14.33 -10.97 27.65
CA ASP A 170 14.82 -10.00 26.67
C ASP A 170 16.21 -10.40 26.16
N PRO A 171 16.40 -10.69 24.86
CA PRO A 171 17.68 -11.13 24.33
C PRO A 171 18.74 -10.01 24.34
N CYS A 172 18.33 -8.74 24.46
CA CYS A 172 19.23 -7.59 24.50
C CYS A 172 18.68 -6.49 25.44
N PRO A 173 18.81 -6.66 26.77
CA PRO A 173 18.29 -5.70 27.75
C PRO A 173 19.03 -4.35 27.74
N GLU A 174 20.24 -4.33 27.20
CA GLU A 174 21.10 -3.14 27.12
C GLU A 174 20.60 -2.10 26.11
N VAL A 175 19.87 -2.53 25.08
CA VAL A 175 19.43 -1.67 23.98
C VAL A 175 17.92 -1.49 24.03
N ASP A 176 17.47 -0.24 24.16
CA ASP A 176 16.07 0.14 24.11
C ASP A 176 15.87 1.32 23.15
N PHE A 177 15.61 0.99 21.89
CA PHE A 177 15.34 1.94 20.82
C PHE A 177 14.10 2.80 21.11
N ASP A 178 13.05 2.22 21.70
CA ASP A 178 11.80 2.96 21.94
C ASP A 178 12.04 4.02 23.03
N ARG A 179 12.77 3.68 24.09
CA ARG A 179 13.16 4.65 25.13
C ARG A 179 14.10 5.74 24.62
N GLU A 180 15.08 5.40 23.78
CA GLU A 180 15.98 6.36 23.11
C GLU A 180 15.18 7.42 22.32
N ASN A 181 14.09 6.99 21.69
CA ASN A 181 13.26 7.82 20.81
C ASN A 181 12.05 8.48 21.51
N SER A 182 11.96 8.42 22.84
CA SER A 182 10.86 9.02 23.64
C SER A 182 10.65 10.52 23.47
N HIS A 183 11.68 11.25 23.03
CA HIS A 183 11.60 12.68 22.80
C HIS A 183 11.00 13.06 21.44
N ASP A 184 10.83 12.12 20.50
CA ASP A 184 10.21 12.36 19.19
C ASP A 184 8.72 11.97 19.23
N PRO A 185 7.78 12.94 19.19
CA PRO A 185 6.35 12.65 19.16
C PRO A 185 5.93 11.77 17.96
N ASN A 186 6.71 11.74 16.87
CA ASN A 186 6.41 10.93 15.71
C ASN A 186 6.89 9.48 15.84
N ALA A 187 7.75 9.18 16.83
CA ALA A 187 8.18 7.82 17.12
C ALA A 187 7.10 7.02 17.86
N VAL A 188 6.22 7.72 18.61
CA VAL A 188 5.11 7.13 19.38
C VAL A 188 5.64 5.98 20.26
N SER A 189 6.80 6.19 20.88
CA SER A 189 7.58 5.10 21.47
C SER A 189 6.89 4.41 22.64
N GLU A 190 6.10 5.15 23.42
CA GLU A 190 5.28 4.63 24.52
C GLU A 190 4.37 3.48 24.07
N PHE A 191 3.84 3.55 22.85
CA PHE A 191 2.92 2.55 22.31
C PHE A 191 3.57 1.68 21.22
N ALA A 192 4.80 1.98 20.81
CA ALA A 192 5.42 1.32 19.66
C ALA A 192 5.42 -0.20 19.84
N ARG A 193 5.89 -0.70 21.00
CA ARG A 193 5.87 -2.13 21.31
C ARG A 193 4.47 -2.74 21.16
N ASP A 194 3.47 -2.16 21.82
CA ASP A 194 2.09 -2.67 21.82
C ASP A 194 1.46 -2.65 20.43
N ILE A 195 1.72 -1.60 19.64
CA ILE A 195 1.25 -1.48 18.26
C ILE A 195 1.73 -2.67 17.43
N PHE A 196 3.01 -3.01 17.50
CA PHE A 196 3.55 -4.09 16.67
C PHE A 196 3.19 -5.48 17.20
N LYS A 197 3.02 -5.63 18.52
CA LYS A 197 2.42 -6.84 19.09
C LYS A 197 1.00 -7.06 18.58
N TYR A 198 0.17 -6.01 18.63
CA TYR A 198 -1.19 -6.03 18.08
C TYR A 198 -1.20 -6.33 16.58
N LEU A 199 -0.30 -5.71 15.81
CA LEU A 199 -0.19 -5.98 14.37
C LEU A 199 0.20 -7.43 14.11
N LYS A 200 1.19 -8.00 14.82
CA LYS A 200 1.58 -9.42 14.73
C LYS A 200 0.42 -10.35 15.07
N TRP A 201 -0.30 -10.07 16.16
CA TRP A 201 -1.48 -10.85 16.57
C TRP A 201 -2.58 -10.87 15.49
N ARG A 202 -2.75 -9.78 14.73
CA ARG A 202 -3.75 -9.70 13.66
C ARG A 202 -3.35 -10.38 12.37
N GLU A 203 -2.06 -10.66 12.13
CA GLU A 203 -1.57 -11.18 10.85
C GLU A 203 -2.39 -12.36 10.30
N PRO A 204 -2.73 -13.39 11.09
CA PRO A 204 -3.44 -14.56 10.57
C PRO A 204 -4.84 -14.25 10.03
N LEU A 205 -5.47 -13.16 10.48
CA LEU A 205 -6.82 -12.75 10.01
C LEU A 205 -6.82 -12.25 8.55
N PHE A 206 -5.64 -11.89 8.03
CA PHE A 206 -5.49 -11.24 6.74
C PHE A 206 -4.77 -12.09 5.70
N ILE A 207 -4.40 -13.32 6.06
CA ILE A 207 -3.73 -14.25 5.16
C ILE A 207 -4.73 -14.73 4.10
N PRO A 208 -4.48 -14.49 2.81
CA PRO A 208 -5.33 -15.01 1.75
C PRO A 208 -5.33 -16.54 1.74
N GLY A 209 -6.52 -17.13 1.53
CA GLY A 209 -6.65 -18.57 1.37
C GLY A 209 -6.23 -19.02 -0.04
N PRO A 210 -6.09 -20.33 -0.28
CA PRO A 210 -5.78 -20.85 -1.61
C PRO A 210 -6.98 -20.66 -2.55
N TYR A 211 -6.95 -19.58 -3.33
CA TYR A 211 -8.09 -19.22 -4.19
C TYR A 211 -7.89 -19.60 -5.66
N MET A 212 -6.66 -19.79 -6.14
CA MET A 212 -6.39 -19.96 -7.57
C MET A 212 -7.19 -21.12 -8.20
N GLN A 213 -7.35 -22.22 -7.48
CA GLN A 213 -8.16 -23.38 -7.87
C GLN A 213 -9.66 -23.09 -8.10
N HIS A 214 -10.17 -21.97 -7.56
CA HIS A 214 -11.57 -21.55 -7.69
C HIS A 214 -11.83 -20.60 -8.87
N HIS A 215 -10.78 -20.19 -9.59
CA HIS A 215 -10.84 -19.25 -10.70
C HIS A 215 -10.21 -19.86 -11.96
N LYS A 216 -11.01 -20.62 -12.75
CA LYS A 216 -10.53 -21.31 -13.95
C LYS A 216 -9.78 -20.43 -14.97
N ASN A 217 -10.09 -19.14 -15.02
CA ASN A 217 -9.55 -18.18 -15.99
C ASN A 217 -8.48 -17.24 -15.40
N VAL A 218 -8.05 -17.49 -14.15
CA VAL A 218 -7.02 -16.70 -13.46
C VAL A 218 -5.92 -17.66 -13.04
N ASP A 219 -4.71 -17.43 -13.53
CA ASP A 219 -3.51 -18.15 -13.15
C ASP A 219 -2.51 -17.22 -12.43
N ASN A 220 -1.44 -17.80 -11.88
CA ASN A 220 -0.38 -17.05 -11.19
C ASN A 220 0.21 -15.95 -12.07
N LYS A 221 0.33 -16.21 -13.38
CA LYS A 221 0.83 -15.23 -14.34
C LYS A 221 -0.12 -14.04 -14.49
N THR A 222 -1.42 -14.29 -14.63
CA THR A 222 -2.42 -13.23 -14.76
C THR A 222 -2.50 -12.39 -13.48
N ARG A 223 -2.39 -13.00 -12.28
CA ARG A 223 -2.28 -12.25 -11.02
C ARG A 223 -1.03 -11.37 -10.99
N ALA A 224 0.13 -11.92 -11.35
CA ALA A 224 1.38 -11.17 -11.39
C ALA A 224 1.32 -9.98 -12.36
N VAL A 225 0.68 -10.15 -13.53
CA VAL A 225 0.44 -9.04 -14.49
C VAL A 225 -0.47 -7.96 -13.90
N LEU A 226 -1.49 -8.33 -13.12
CA LEU A 226 -2.32 -7.36 -12.39
C LEU A 226 -1.51 -6.59 -11.33
N VAL A 227 -0.63 -7.27 -10.60
CA VAL A 227 0.23 -6.64 -9.58
C VAL A 227 1.24 -5.68 -10.21
N ASP A 228 1.93 -6.07 -11.30
CA ASP A 228 2.86 -5.20 -12.04
C ASP A 228 2.15 -3.91 -12.51
N TRP A 229 0.88 -4.04 -12.92
CA TRP A 229 0.04 -2.90 -13.29
C TRP A 229 -0.41 -2.03 -12.09
N LEU A 230 -0.72 -2.63 -10.93
CA LEU A 230 -1.00 -1.86 -9.71
C LEU A 230 0.21 -1.04 -9.26
N ILE A 231 1.42 -1.55 -9.47
CA ILE A 231 2.67 -0.83 -9.21
C ILE A 231 2.80 0.36 -10.17
N GLU A 232 2.45 0.19 -11.45
CA GLU A 232 2.39 1.30 -12.41
C GLU A 232 1.41 2.39 -11.95
N ILE A 233 0.24 2.01 -11.42
CA ILE A 233 -0.74 2.97 -10.87
C ILE A 233 -0.19 3.69 -9.64
N GLN A 234 0.40 2.96 -8.69
CA GLN A 234 0.97 3.54 -7.48
C GLN A 234 2.04 4.59 -7.81
N GLU A 235 2.93 4.31 -8.77
CA GLU A 235 3.94 5.27 -9.24
C GLU A 235 3.31 6.45 -9.99
N ALA A 236 2.30 6.19 -10.83
CA ALA A 236 1.60 7.21 -11.60
C ALA A 236 0.91 8.27 -10.73
N PHE A 237 0.35 7.86 -9.59
CA PHE A 237 -0.31 8.74 -8.62
C PHE A 237 0.60 9.15 -7.46
N GLU A 238 1.89 8.77 -7.47
CA GLU A 238 2.86 9.05 -6.42
C GLU A 238 2.36 8.62 -5.02
N GLN A 239 1.67 7.48 -4.96
CA GLN A 239 1.08 6.95 -3.72
C GLN A 239 2.13 6.30 -2.83
N ASN A 240 1.84 6.22 -1.53
CA ASN A 240 2.65 5.50 -0.56
C ASN A 240 2.74 4.00 -0.89
N HIS A 241 3.83 3.36 -0.46
CA HIS A 241 3.97 1.92 -0.64
C HIS A 241 2.88 1.15 0.09
N GLU A 242 2.48 1.60 1.28
CA GLU A 242 1.39 1.01 2.08
C GLU A 242 0.11 0.84 1.28
N THR A 243 -0.24 1.84 0.46
CA THR A 243 -1.39 1.82 -0.44
C THR A 243 -1.32 0.64 -1.41
N LEU A 244 -0.14 0.37 -1.99
CA LEU A 244 0.08 -0.79 -2.87
C LEU A 244 -0.04 -2.12 -2.11
N TYR A 245 0.65 -2.26 -0.97
CA TYR A 245 0.61 -3.53 -0.21
C TYR A 245 -0.82 -3.85 0.26
N MET A 246 -1.56 -2.84 0.70
CA MET A 246 -2.96 -3.02 1.08
C MET A 246 -3.85 -3.33 -0.14
N ALA A 247 -3.65 -2.68 -1.27
CA ALA A 247 -4.40 -2.97 -2.49
C ALA A 247 -4.20 -4.43 -2.93
N VAL A 248 -2.97 -4.94 -2.93
CA VAL A 248 -2.68 -6.34 -3.26
C VAL A 248 -3.34 -7.30 -2.26
N ASN A 249 -3.26 -7.02 -0.95
CA ASN A 249 -3.94 -7.82 0.07
C ASN A 249 -5.47 -7.84 -0.12
N LEU A 250 -6.07 -6.71 -0.47
CA LEU A 250 -7.52 -6.61 -0.74
C LEU A 250 -7.91 -7.44 -1.97
N VAL A 251 -7.11 -7.41 -3.04
CA VAL A 251 -7.33 -8.24 -4.25
C VAL A 251 -7.32 -9.73 -3.88
N ASP A 252 -6.30 -10.18 -3.14
CA ASP A 252 -6.14 -11.59 -2.81
C ASP A 252 -7.24 -12.09 -1.84
N ARG A 253 -7.61 -11.27 -0.84
CA ARG A 253 -8.72 -11.58 0.07
C ARG A 253 -10.08 -11.57 -0.65
N PHE A 254 -10.25 -10.69 -1.64
CA PHE A 254 -11.45 -10.69 -2.47
C PHE A 254 -11.55 -11.99 -3.27
N PHE A 255 -10.47 -12.45 -3.91
CA PHE A 255 -10.47 -13.73 -4.62
C PHE A 255 -10.66 -14.93 -3.69
N THR A 256 -10.08 -14.89 -2.49
CA THR A 256 -10.32 -15.92 -1.46
C THR A 256 -11.80 -16.15 -1.16
N LYS A 257 -12.60 -15.09 -1.17
CA LYS A 257 -14.02 -15.13 -0.78
C LYS A 257 -14.98 -15.20 -1.97
N THR A 258 -14.49 -15.14 -3.20
CA THR A 258 -15.31 -15.18 -4.42
C THR A 258 -14.97 -16.40 -5.26
N ARG A 259 -15.76 -16.63 -6.32
CA ARG A 259 -15.55 -17.74 -7.25
C ARG A 259 -15.82 -17.30 -8.67
N ARG A 260 -15.12 -17.92 -9.63
CA ARG A 260 -15.36 -17.73 -11.07
C ARG A 260 -15.25 -16.26 -11.54
N VAL A 261 -14.37 -15.48 -10.91
CA VAL A 261 -14.01 -14.16 -11.44
C VAL A 261 -13.46 -14.32 -12.86
N GLN A 262 -14.03 -13.55 -13.77
CA GLN A 262 -13.61 -13.53 -15.16
C GLN A 262 -12.44 -12.58 -15.36
N LYS A 263 -11.60 -12.89 -16.33
CA LYS A 263 -10.34 -12.19 -16.59
C LYS A 263 -10.54 -10.71 -16.90
N GLU A 264 -11.64 -10.39 -17.57
CA GLU A 264 -12.02 -9.03 -17.96
C GLU A 264 -12.38 -8.15 -16.75
N HIS A 265 -12.71 -8.77 -15.61
CA HIS A 265 -13.02 -8.06 -14.37
C HIS A 265 -11.81 -7.83 -13.47
N LEU A 266 -10.63 -8.39 -13.79
CA LEU A 266 -9.44 -8.26 -12.94
C LEU A 266 -8.97 -6.81 -12.79
N GLN A 267 -8.95 -6.04 -13.89
CA GLN A 267 -8.61 -4.61 -13.84
C GLN A 267 -9.64 -3.83 -13.01
N LEU A 268 -10.92 -4.19 -13.10
CA LEU A 268 -11.99 -3.56 -12.33
C LEU A 268 -11.81 -3.83 -10.83
N VAL A 269 -11.51 -5.08 -10.44
CA VAL A 269 -11.18 -5.43 -9.04
C VAL A 269 -9.92 -4.71 -8.58
N GLY A 270 -8.86 -4.68 -9.38
CA GLY A 270 -7.61 -3.97 -9.06
C GLY A 270 -7.81 -2.47 -8.85
N CYS A 271 -8.56 -1.80 -9.74
CA CYS A 271 -8.91 -0.39 -9.58
C CYS A 271 -9.74 -0.14 -8.32
N ALA A 272 -10.72 -1.00 -8.01
CA ALA A 272 -11.50 -0.87 -6.79
C ALA A 272 -10.62 -1.05 -5.54
N ALA A 273 -9.71 -2.03 -5.56
CA ALA A 273 -8.80 -2.30 -4.45
C ALA A 273 -7.84 -1.14 -4.18
N ILE A 274 -7.20 -0.57 -5.21
CA ILE A 274 -6.29 0.57 -5.03
C ILE A 274 -7.02 1.86 -4.69
N LEU A 275 -8.26 2.04 -5.17
CA LEU A 275 -9.12 3.16 -4.76
C LEU A 275 -9.47 3.07 -3.27
N VAL A 276 -9.90 1.89 -2.81
CA VAL A 276 -10.19 1.65 -1.39
C VAL A 276 -8.94 1.82 -0.55
N ALA A 277 -7.80 1.27 -0.98
CA ALA A 277 -6.53 1.41 -0.27
C ALA A 277 -6.12 2.89 -0.15
N ALA A 278 -6.26 3.65 -1.23
CA ALA A 278 -5.93 5.06 -1.24
C ALA A 278 -6.85 5.90 -0.33
N LYS A 279 -8.13 5.55 -0.22
CA LYS A 279 -9.06 6.22 0.70
C LYS A 279 -8.71 6.01 2.18
N VAL A 280 -7.94 4.97 2.49
CA VAL A 280 -7.50 4.65 3.86
C VAL A 280 -6.12 5.25 4.16
N GLU A 281 -5.14 5.06 3.28
CA GLU A 281 -3.74 5.43 3.53
C GLU A 281 -3.37 6.85 3.04
N GLU A 282 -4.02 7.33 1.98
CA GLU A 282 -3.64 8.60 1.37
C GLU A 282 -4.38 9.78 1.99
N ARG A 283 -3.67 10.89 2.10
CA ARG A 283 -4.27 12.18 2.46
C ARG A 283 -5.35 12.60 1.45
N SER A 284 -5.12 12.29 0.18
CA SER A 284 -6.05 12.57 -0.91
C SER A 284 -6.01 11.40 -1.89
N ALA A 285 -7.05 10.57 -1.86
CA ALA A 285 -7.23 9.52 -2.85
C ALA A 285 -7.44 10.10 -4.26
N PRO A 286 -7.05 9.37 -5.31
CA PRO A 286 -7.32 9.76 -6.69
C PRO A 286 -8.84 9.82 -6.95
N LEU A 287 -9.25 10.69 -7.88
CA LEU A 287 -10.64 10.76 -8.29
C LEU A 287 -11.00 9.52 -9.12
N ILE A 288 -12.27 9.11 -9.05
CA ILE A 288 -12.78 8.01 -9.88
C ILE A 288 -12.51 8.27 -11.36
N ASP A 289 -12.75 9.50 -11.84
CA ASP A 289 -12.56 9.86 -13.23
C ASP A 289 -11.09 9.74 -13.69
N ASP A 290 -10.13 9.98 -12.79
CA ASP A 290 -8.71 9.79 -13.08
C ASP A 290 -8.36 8.30 -13.25
N LEU A 291 -8.97 7.42 -12.44
CA LEU A 291 -8.82 5.98 -12.58
C LEU A 291 -9.49 5.44 -13.84
N ILE A 292 -10.69 5.94 -14.19
CA ILE A 292 -11.40 5.58 -15.44
C ILE A 292 -10.57 5.99 -16.66
N TYR A 293 -9.96 7.19 -16.61
CA TYR A 293 -9.04 7.65 -17.64
C TYR A 293 -7.84 6.71 -17.81
N LEU A 294 -7.27 6.22 -16.70
CA LEU A 294 -6.12 5.32 -16.72
C LEU A 294 -6.42 3.99 -17.41
N VAL A 295 -7.61 3.42 -17.17
CA VAL A 295 -8.06 2.16 -17.80
C VAL A 295 -8.57 2.33 -19.23
N LYS A 296 -8.48 3.54 -19.82
CA LYS A 296 -8.96 3.85 -21.17
C LYS A 296 -10.42 3.42 -21.38
N ASP A 297 -11.28 3.82 -20.45
CA ASP A 297 -12.72 3.56 -20.48
C ASP A 297 -13.07 2.06 -20.62
N ALA A 298 -12.21 1.16 -20.12
CA ALA A 298 -12.51 -0.28 -20.08
C ALA A 298 -13.82 -0.58 -19.31
N PHE A 299 -14.14 0.27 -18.34
CA PHE A 299 -15.39 0.29 -17.60
C PHE A 299 -15.72 1.74 -17.22
N ASP A 300 -16.97 1.98 -16.82
CA ASP A 300 -17.46 3.30 -16.42
C ASP A 300 -17.37 3.51 -14.89
N ALA A 301 -17.55 4.76 -14.47
CA ALA A 301 -17.55 5.12 -13.05
C ALA A 301 -18.61 4.37 -12.24
N LYS A 302 -19.75 4.00 -12.86
CA LYS A 302 -20.83 3.26 -12.19
C LYS A 302 -20.38 1.83 -11.86
N LYS A 303 -19.74 1.14 -12.80
CA LYS A 303 -19.15 -0.19 -12.57
C LYS A 303 -18.08 -0.14 -11.48
N LEU A 304 -17.20 0.87 -11.50
CA LEU A 304 -16.16 1.00 -10.47
C LEU A 304 -16.75 1.21 -9.07
N LYS A 305 -17.76 2.07 -8.92
CA LYS A 305 -18.46 2.27 -7.63
C LYS A 305 -19.13 1.00 -7.13
N LYS A 306 -19.78 0.24 -8.03
CA LYS A 306 -20.40 -1.03 -7.67
C LYS A 306 -19.36 -2.06 -7.22
N MET A 307 -18.24 -2.15 -7.94
CA MET A 307 -17.13 -3.04 -7.58
C MET A 307 -16.52 -2.66 -6.23
N GLU A 308 -16.36 -1.36 -5.95
CA GLU A 308 -15.91 -0.89 -4.63
C GLU A 308 -16.85 -1.37 -3.51
N GLN A 309 -18.15 -1.21 -3.67
CA GLN A 309 -19.14 -1.68 -2.69
C GLN A 309 -19.08 -3.20 -2.50
N GLU A 310 -18.96 -3.95 -3.60
CA GLU A 310 -18.85 -5.41 -3.57
C GLU A 310 -17.56 -5.86 -2.88
N LEU A 311 -16.43 -5.20 -3.17
CA LEU A 311 -15.15 -5.49 -2.54
C LEU A 311 -15.22 -5.27 -1.03
N LEU A 312 -15.73 -4.11 -0.59
CA LEU A 312 -15.89 -3.77 0.83
C LEU A 312 -16.77 -4.77 1.58
N ALA A 313 -17.93 -5.10 1.00
CA ALA A 313 -18.84 -6.09 1.56
C ALA A 313 -18.21 -7.49 1.65
N THR A 314 -17.46 -7.88 0.63
CA THR A 314 -16.79 -9.19 0.57
C THR A 314 -15.68 -9.31 1.62
N VAL A 315 -14.82 -8.30 1.75
CA VAL A 315 -13.76 -8.33 2.76
C VAL A 315 -14.27 -8.11 4.18
N GLY A 316 -15.52 -7.64 4.33
CA GLY A 316 -16.18 -7.42 5.62
C GLY A 316 -15.78 -6.11 6.27
N PHE A 317 -15.40 -5.10 5.48
CA PHE A 317 -14.92 -3.79 5.93
C PHE A 317 -13.70 -3.80 6.85
N ASP A 318 -13.06 -4.96 7.08
CA ASP A 318 -11.79 -5.03 7.79
C ASP A 318 -10.63 -4.80 6.81
N LEU A 319 -10.22 -3.53 6.68
CA LEU A 319 -9.28 -3.04 5.68
C LEU A 319 -7.85 -2.94 6.21
N CYS A 320 -7.66 -2.66 7.50
CA CYS A 320 -6.37 -2.34 8.11
C CYS A 320 -5.54 -3.61 8.37
N SER A 321 -5.15 -4.31 7.29
CA SER A 321 -4.27 -5.47 7.33
C SER A 321 -2.86 -5.07 7.76
N PRO A 322 -2.17 -5.83 8.62
CA PRO A 322 -0.75 -5.65 8.86
C PRO A 322 0.05 -5.75 7.55
N LEU A 323 0.98 -4.82 7.32
CA LEU A 323 1.74 -4.72 6.08
C LEU A 323 3.22 -5.04 6.31
N SER A 324 3.81 -5.86 5.44
CA SER A 324 5.22 -6.27 5.54
C SER A 324 6.17 -5.07 5.48
N TYR A 325 5.81 -4.06 4.70
CA TYR A 325 6.56 -2.81 4.63
C TYR A 325 6.59 -2.03 5.96
N SER A 326 5.52 -2.08 6.75
CA SER A 326 5.47 -1.43 8.07
C SER A 326 6.43 -2.08 9.07
N PHE A 327 6.49 -3.42 9.07
CA PHE A 327 7.46 -4.19 9.86
C PHE A 327 8.90 -3.92 9.40
N LEU A 328 9.16 -3.96 8.10
CA LEU A 328 10.49 -3.67 7.55
C LEU A 328 11.00 -2.29 8.00
N ARG A 329 10.16 -1.26 7.95
CA ARG A 329 10.56 0.08 8.41
C ARG A 329 10.90 0.12 9.89
N ARG A 330 10.17 -0.60 10.74
CA ARG A 330 10.51 -0.70 12.16
C ARG A 330 11.87 -1.35 12.34
N TYR A 331 12.09 -2.50 11.71
CA TYR A 331 13.34 -3.23 11.84
C TYR A 331 14.54 -2.42 11.35
N GLY A 332 14.39 -1.71 10.23
CA GLY A 332 15.42 -0.78 9.73
C GLY A 332 15.71 0.37 10.68
N ARG A 333 14.68 0.99 11.28
CA ARG A 333 14.87 2.06 12.28
C ARG A 333 15.63 1.60 13.51
N VAL A 334 15.27 0.42 14.04
CA VAL A 334 15.87 -0.15 15.25
C VAL A 334 17.37 -0.37 15.08
N ILE A 335 17.82 -0.85 13.92
CA ILE A 335 19.25 -1.02 13.63
C ILE A 335 19.92 0.22 13.04
N LYS A 336 19.20 1.34 12.97
CA LYS A 336 19.67 2.60 12.35
C LYS A 336 20.22 2.35 10.93
N SER A 337 19.52 1.50 10.16
CA SER A 337 19.94 1.07 8.82
C SER A 337 20.10 2.24 7.86
N ASP A 338 21.07 2.14 6.96
CA ASP A 338 21.20 3.09 5.86
C ASP A 338 20.02 3.00 4.89
N MET A 339 19.77 4.10 4.18
CA MET A 339 18.64 4.20 3.25
C MET A 339 18.78 3.26 2.04
N SER A 340 20.01 2.92 1.64
CA SER A 340 20.25 2.01 0.52
C SER A 340 19.84 0.58 0.90
N LEU A 341 20.27 0.10 2.07
CA LEU A 341 19.85 -1.20 2.60
C LEU A 341 18.34 -1.31 2.77
N LEU A 342 17.69 -0.30 3.37
CA LEU A 342 16.23 -0.30 3.52
C LEU A 342 15.52 -0.31 2.16
N THR A 343 16.08 0.37 1.17
CA THR A 343 15.53 0.40 -0.21
C THR A 343 15.74 -0.91 -0.93
N LEU A 344 16.86 -1.61 -0.73
CA LEU A 344 17.08 -2.96 -1.22
C LEU A 344 16.09 -3.96 -0.58
N ALA A 345 15.91 -3.92 0.74
CA ALA A 345 14.93 -4.76 1.41
C ALA A 345 13.49 -4.49 0.93
N ARG A 346 13.16 -3.23 0.62
CA ARG A 346 11.87 -2.86 0.01
C ARG A 346 11.73 -3.41 -1.41
N TYR A 347 12.79 -3.36 -2.22
CA TYR A 347 12.82 -3.97 -3.55
C TYR A 347 12.49 -5.46 -3.48
N ILE A 348 13.12 -6.19 -2.55
CA ILE A 348 12.87 -7.63 -2.34
C ILE A 348 11.39 -7.89 -2.00
N LEU A 349 10.82 -7.10 -1.08
CA LEU A 349 9.39 -7.20 -0.75
C LEU A 349 8.49 -6.90 -1.96
N GLU A 350 8.80 -5.87 -2.74
CA GLU A 350 7.95 -5.45 -3.86
C GLU A 350 8.01 -6.46 -5.02
N VAL A 351 9.15 -7.11 -5.25
CA VAL A 351 9.25 -8.25 -6.17
C VAL A 351 8.38 -9.42 -5.68
N SER A 352 8.39 -9.70 -4.37
CA SER A 352 7.61 -10.81 -3.79
C SER A 352 6.09 -10.69 -4.01
N LEU A 353 5.57 -9.47 -4.20
CA LEU A 353 4.15 -9.24 -4.50
C LEU A 353 3.68 -9.92 -5.79
N HIS A 354 4.58 -10.21 -6.75
CA HIS A 354 4.23 -10.89 -8.00
C HIS A 354 3.90 -12.37 -7.78
N PHE A 355 4.44 -12.98 -6.73
CA PHE A 355 4.31 -14.40 -6.45
C PHE A 355 3.24 -14.64 -5.38
N LEU A 356 2.21 -15.40 -5.72
CA LEU A 356 1.13 -15.73 -4.79
C LEU A 356 1.66 -16.50 -3.57
N ASP A 357 2.69 -17.33 -3.75
CA ASP A 357 3.23 -18.21 -2.72
C ASP A 357 3.72 -17.44 -1.47
N PHE A 358 4.29 -16.24 -1.64
CA PHE A 358 4.73 -15.39 -0.52
C PHE A 358 3.59 -14.65 0.17
N CYS A 359 2.41 -14.52 -0.46
CA CYS A 359 1.27 -13.82 0.14
C CYS A 359 0.67 -14.58 1.33
N ARG A 360 1.04 -15.86 1.50
CA ARG A 360 0.62 -16.72 2.62
C ARG A 360 1.55 -16.66 3.83
N VAL A 361 2.69 -15.98 3.72
CA VAL A 361 3.63 -15.80 4.82
C VAL A 361 3.20 -14.60 5.66
N SER A 362 3.43 -14.66 6.98
CA SER A 362 3.12 -13.52 7.84
C SER A 362 3.87 -12.25 7.41
N PRO A 363 3.22 -11.07 7.40
CA PRO A 363 3.85 -9.80 7.00
C PRO A 363 5.12 -9.46 7.80
N SER A 364 5.15 -9.75 9.11
CA SER A 364 6.28 -9.53 10.01
C SER A 364 7.48 -10.37 9.63
N LYS A 365 7.26 -11.66 9.30
CA LYS A 365 8.30 -12.59 8.87
C LYS A 365 8.81 -12.23 7.47
N MET A 366 7.92 -11.82 6.56
CA MET A 366 8.31 -11.29 5.24
C MET A 366 9.21 -10.06 5.35
N GLY A 367 8.86 -9.10 6.20
CA GLY A 367 9.68 -7.91 6.44
C GLY A 367 11.05 -8.24 7.02
N ALA A 368 11.10 -9.18 7.98
CA ALA A 368 12.33 -9.63 8.62
C ALA A 368 13.25 -10.39 7.65
N ALA A 369 12.73 -11.37 6.92
CA ALA A 369 13.51 -12.16 5.96
C ALA A 369 14.03 -11.33 4.78
N SER A 370 13.27 -10.33 4.33
CA SER A 370 13.71 -9.41 3.29
C SER A 370 14.85 -8.52 3.77
N LEU A 371 14.81 -8.04 5.02
CA LEU A 371 15.91 -7.30 5.62
C LEU A 371 17.16 -8.18 5.81
N LEU A 372 16.98 -9.41 6.29
CA LEU A 372 18.07 -10.39 6.43
C LEU A 372 18.75 -10.66 5.08
N LEU A 373 17.97 -10.87 4.02
CA LEU A 373 18.52 -11.09 2.69
C LEU A 373 19.29 -9.85 2.19
N ALA A 374 18.73 -8.65 2.38
CA ALA A 374 19.40 -7.41 2.01
C ALA A 374 20.73 -7.22 2.75
N LEU A 375 20.77 -7.50 4.06
CA LEU A 375 21.99 -7.45 4.88
C LEU A 375 23.09 -8.37 4.33
N ARG A 376 22.71 -9.59 3.91
CA ARG A 376 23.65 -10.57 3.34
C ARG A 376 24.13 -10.17 1.94
N MET A 377 23.24 -9.66 1.09
CA MET A 377 23.58 -9.20 -0.25
C MET A 377 24.59 -8.04 -0.22
N THR A 378 24.48 -7.14 0.75
CA THR A 378 25.38 -5.98 0.89
C THR A 378 26.54 -6.21 1.86
N LYS A 379 26.55 -7.33 2.59
CA LYS A 379 27.50 -7.61 3.68
C LYS A 379 27.50 -6.50 4.75
N ALA A 380 26.35 -5.86 4.97
CA ALA A 380 26.21 -4.74 5.90
C ALA A 380 26.08 -5.17 7.37
N GLY A 381 25.92 -6.47 7.64
CA GLY A 381 25.88 -7.03 8.98
C GLY A 381 25.16 -8.38 9.04
N GLU A 382 25.01 -8.89 10.26
CA GLU A 382 24.29 -10.12 10.57
C GLU A 382 22.98 -9.84 11.32
N TRP A 383 22.14 -10.86 11.46
CA TRP A 383 20.93 -10.77 12.28
C TRP A 383 21.30 -10.74 13.76
N ASN A 384 21.26 -9.56 14.37
CA ASN A 384 21.73 -9.35 15.75
C ASN A 384 20.61 -9.56 16.79
N LYS A 385 21.00 -9.61 18.07
CA LYS A 385 20.07 -9.76 19.21
C LYS A 385 19.05 -8.62 19.31
N VAL A 386 19.37 -7.44 18.80
CA VAL A 386 18.43 -6.30 18.74
C VAL A 386 17.31 -6.60 17.76
N LEU A 387 17.62 -7.11 16.56
CA LEU A 387 16.59 -7.53 15.60
C LEU A 387 15.76 -8.69 16.15
N GLN A 388 16.37 -9.65 16.85
CA GLN A 388 15.65 -10.72 17.53
C GLN A 388 14.67 -10.15 18.57
N LYS A 389 15.10 -9.21 19.41
CA LYS A 389 14.26 -8.51 20.41
C LYS A 389 13.01 -7.88 19.78
N TYR A 390 13.17 -7.13 18.69
CA TYR A 390 12.08 -6.33 18.11
C TYR A 390 11.22 -7.08 17.08
N SER A 391 11.74 -8.16 16.48
CA SER A 391 10.99 -8.97 15.52
C SER A 391 10.37 -10.22 16.13
N GLY A 392 11.00 -10.77 17.18
CA GLY A 392 10.70 -12.08 17.74
C GLY A 392 11.17 -13.26 16.87
N TYR A 393 12.06 -13.04 15.90
CA TYR A 393 12.59 -14.09 15.04
C TYR A 393 14.11 -14.25 15.20
N THR A 394 14.56 -15.49 15.25
CA THR A 394 15.99 -15.86 15.17
C THR A 394 16.47 -15.91 13.71
N THR A 395 17.78 -16.06 13.51
CA THR A 395 18.33 -16.25 12.16
C THR A 395 17.80 -17.54 11.53
N GLU A 396 17.69 -18.60 12.35
CA GLU A 396 17.24 -19.93 11.96
C GLU A 396 15.78 -19.92 11.47
N ASP A 397 14.93 -19.12 12.12
CA ASP A 397 13.51 -18.94 11.74
C ASP A 397 13.35 -18.30 10.36
N LEU A 398 14.30 -17.44 9.97
CA LEU A 398 14.26 -16.66 8.74
C LEU A 398 15.05 -17.29 7.60
N GLU A 399 15.92 -18.26 7.90
CA GLU A 399 16.90 -18.80 6.95
C GLU A 399 16.25 -19.37 5.69
N SER A 400 15.23 -20.23 5.86
CA SER A 400 14.53 -20.84 4.71
C SER A 400 13.84 -19.81 3.83
N LEU A 401 13.15 -18.84 4.45
CA LEU A 401 12.44 -17.80 3.73
C LEU A 401 13.41 -16.83 3.03
N SER A 402 14.51 -16.46 3.68
CA SER A 402 15.56 -15.64 3.09
C SER A 402 16.13 -16.28 1.82
N TRP A 403 16.40 -17.58 1.85
CA TRP A 403 16.83 -18.31 0.66
C TRP A 403 15.74 -18.45 -0.41
N ALA A 404 14.47 -18.62 -0.03
CA ALA A 404 13.36 -18.63 -0.99
C ALA A 404 13.22 -17.27 -1.71
N LEU A 405 13.39 -16.17 -0.98
CA LEU A 405 13.43 -14.82 -1.56
C LEU A 405 14.66 -14.63 -2.47
N ASN A 406 15.82 -15.18 -2.11
CA ASN A 406 16.99 -15.14 -2.98
C ASN A 406 16.75 -15.89 -4.29
N HIS A 407 16.20 -17.11 -4.21
CA HIS A 407 15.84 -17.92 -5.37
C HIS A 407 14.86 -17.17 -6.29
N MET A 408 13.83 -16.57 -5.69
CA MET A 408 12.87 -15.72 -6.39
C MET A 408 13.59 -14.63 -7.20
N LEU A 409 14.55 -13.89 -6.63
CA LEU A 409 15.28 -12.85 -7.35
C LEU A 409 16.09 -13.39 -8.54
N VAL A 410 16.71 -14.56 -8.37
CA VAL A 410 17.54 -15.20 -9.41
C VAL A 410 16.70 -15.59 -10.62
N VAL A 411 15.54 -16.21 -10.39
CA VAL A 411 14.67 -16.71 -11.46
C VAL A 411 13.64 -15.68 -11.94
N TYR A 412 13.45 -14.56 -11.23
CA TYR A 412 12.41 -13.56 -11.50
C TYR A 412 12.37 -13.14 -12.97
N ARG A 413 13.53 -12.77 -13.54
CA ARG A 413 13.64 -12.33 -14.93
C ARG A 413 13.35 -13.43 -15.95
N GLN A 414 13.60 -14.68 -15.60
CA GLN A 414 13.31 -15.82 -16.47
C GLN A 414 11.84 -16.18 -16.41
N ARG A 415 11.23 -16.11 -15.22
CA ARG A 415 9.83 -16.45 -14.98
C ARG A 415 8.87 -15.41 -15.54
N TYR A 416 9.23 -14.13 -15.42
CA TYR A 416 8.42 -12.99 -15.82
C TYR A 416 9.24 -11.96 -16.64
N PRO A 417 9.75 -12.33 -17.83
CA PRO A 417 10.59 -11.45 -18.65
C PRO A 417 9.87 -10.16 -19.08
N GLU A 418 8.54 -10.17 -19.13
CA GLU A 418 7.69 -9.02 -19.46
C GLU A 418 7.51 -8.03 -18.30
N MET A 419 7.71 -8.45 -17.05
CA MET A 419 7.46 -7.64 -15.84
C MET A 419 8.70 -6.83 -15.48
N LYS A 420 8.76 -5.62 -16.04
CA LYS A 420 9.93 -4.74 -15.94
C LYS A 420 9.69 -3.54 -15.03
N MET A 421 8.48 -3.35 -14.50
CA MET A 421 8.14 -2.13 -13.75
C MET A 421 8.96 -2.01 -12.47
N VAL A 422 8.92 -3.04 -11.60
CA VAL A 422 9.67 -3.03 -10.34
C VAL A 422 11.17 -2.92 -10.60
N TRP A 423 11.69 -3.72 -11.53
CA TRP A 423 13.12 -3.66 -11.84
C TRP A 423 13.53 -2.27 -12.37
N GLY A 424 12.74 -1.68 -13.26
CA GLY A 424 12.99 -0.34 -13.79
C GLY A 424 12.93 0.75 -12.73
N LYS A 425 11.93 0.69 -11.84
CA LYS A 425 11.77 1.59 -10.68
C LYS A 425 13.01 1.58 -9.80
N TYR A 426 13.42 0.41 -9.32
CA TYR A 426 14.54 0.26 -8.38
C TYR A 426 15.93 0.27 -9.04
N SER A 427 16.02 0.34 -10.36
CA SER A 427 17.27 0.57 -11.09
C SER A 427 17.62 2.04 -11.22
N HIS A 428 16.69 2.95 -10.90
CA HIS A 428 16.89 4.39 -10.98
C HIS A 428 17.74 4.90 -9.81
N GLU A 429 18.52 5.95 -10.04
CA GLU A 429 19.43 6.57 -9.06
C GLU A 429 18.72 7.03 -7.76
N VAL A 430 17.47 7.47 -7.88
CA VAL A 430 16.62 7.87 -6.74
C VAL A 430 16.40 6.71 -5.75
N PHE A 431 16.45 5.49 -6.24
CA PHE A 431 16.35 4.26 -5.45
C PHE A 431 17.71 3.58 -5.26
N PHE A 432 18.81 4.34 -5.36
CA PHE A 432 20.20 3.86 -5.17
C PHE A 432 20.61 2.72 -6.10
N GLU A 433 19.87 2.54 -7.20
CA GLU A 433 20.10 1.46 -8.17
C GLU A 433 20.13 0.04 -7.53
N VAL A 434 19.43 -0.16 -6.40
CA VAL A 434 19.47 -1.41 -5.62
C VAL A 434 19.05 -2.64 -6.42
N ALA A 435 18.26 -2.48 -7.49
CA ALA A 435 17.90 -3.60 -8.37
C ALA A 435 19.08 -4.13 -9.21
N LYS A 436 20.22 -3.43 -9.22
CA LYS A 436 21.48 -3.88 -9.81
C LYS A 436 22.36 -4.65 -8.84
N THR A 437 22.04 -4.66 -7.54
CA THR A 437 22.75 -5.46 -6.54
C THR A 437 22.58 -6.94 -6.88
N PRO A 438 23.67 -7.72 -7.04
CA PRO A 438 23.56 -9.13 -7.40
C PRO A 438 22.92 -9.92 -6.26
N ALA A 439 22.02 -10.84 -6.62
CA ALA A 439 21.53 -11.85 -5.69
C ALA A 439 22.68 -12.75 -5.22
N LEU A 440 22.51 -13.39 -4.06
CA LEU A 440 23.49 -14.36 -3.57
C LEU A 440 23.54 -15.56 -4.53
N LYS A 441 24.69 -16.24 -4.58
CA LYS A 441 24.83 -17.50 -5.31
C LYS A 441 23.75 -18.45 -4.82
N ASP A 442 22.85 -18.81 -5.73
CA ASP A 442 21.69 -19.60 -5.36
C ASP A 442 22.09 -20.99 -4.91
N LYS A 443 21.36 -21.52 -3.93
CA LYS A 443 21.53 -22.89 -3.46
C LYS A 443 20.55 -23.85 -4.12
N TYR A 444 19.51 -23.33 -4.77
CA TYR A 444 18.51 -24.12 -5.47
C TYR A 444 18.79 -24.14 -6.99
N PRO A 445 18.54 -25.27 -7.67
CA PRO A 445 18.47 -25.30 -9.13
C PRO A 445 17.40 -24.35 -9.67
N THR A 446 17.61 -23.81 -10.88
CA THR A 446 16.70 -22.85 -11.54
C THR A 446 15.25 -23.36 -11.68
N ASP A 447 15.06 -24.66 -11.85
CA ASP A 447 13.74 -25.29 -12.04
C ASP A 447 13.02 -25.58 -10.71
N SER A 448 13.62 -25.22 -9.58
CA SER A 448 13.02 -25.45 -8.26
C SER A 448 11.76 -24.61 -8.09
N PRO A 449 10.77 -25.09 -7.31
CA PRO A 449 9.58 -24.31 -7.01
C PRO A 449 9.94 -23.04 -6.23
N ILE A 450 9.36 -21.92 -6.64
CA ILE A 450 9.52 -20.62 -5.98
C ILE A 450 8.46 -20.53 -4.89
N GLY A 451 8.90 -20.35 -3.65
CA GLY A 451 7.99 -20.10 -2.54
C GLY A 451 8.58 -20.46 -1.19
N PRO A 452 7.89 -20.06 -0.11
CA PRO A 452 8.23 -20.46 1.25
C PRO A 452 8.15 -22.00 1.41
N GLN A 453 9.00 -22.56 2.27
CA GLN A 453 8.90 -23.97 2.64
C GLN A 453 7.65 -24.19 3.52
N PRO A 454 7.11 -25.42 3.63
CA PRO A 454 5.92 -25.68 4.44
C PRO A 454 6.02 -25.17 5.89
N LYS A 455 7.20 -25.25 6.51
CA LYS A 455 7.48 -24.71 7.85
C LYS A 455 7.30 -23.19 7.96
N ASP A 456 7.52 -22.46 6.86
CA ASP A 456 7.35 -21.00 6.81
C ASP A 456 5.88 -20.60 6.68
N LEU A 457 5.02 -21.54 6.24
CA LEU A 457 3.57 -21.38 6.14
C LEU A 457 2.84 -21.81 7.43
N ALA A 458 3.39 -22.78 8.17
CA ALA A 458 2.77 -23.35 9.38
C ALA A 458 2.58 -22.32 10.51
N ALA A 459 3.54 -21.39 10.69
CA ALA A 459 3.43 -20.30 11.66
C ALA A 459 2.32 -19.29 11.32
N ALA A 460 1.95 -19.21 10.04
CA ALA A 460 0.92 -18.29 9.55
C ALA A 460 -0.51 -18.86 9.77
N GLU A 461 -0.65 -20.19 9.76
CA GLU A 461 -1.94 -20.89 9.90
C GLU A 461 -2.30 -21.24 11.36
N GLY A 462 -1.53 -20.80 12.37
CA GLY A 462 -1.83 -21.05 13.79
C GLY A 462 -1.82 -22.54 14.19
N ARG A 463 -1.26 -23.42 13.36
CA ARG A 463 -1.16 -24.85 13.66
C ARG A 463 0.04 -25.10 14.55
N SER A 464 -0.21 -25.35 15.84
CA SER A 464 0.78 -25.98 16.73
C SER A 464 1.23 -27.31 16.13
N GLU A 465 2.54 -27.57 16.06
CA GLU A 465 3.18 -28.74 15.43
C GLU A 465 2.78 -30.12 16.00
N ASN A 466 1.84 -30.22 16.93
CA ASN A 466 1.53 -31.45 17.68
C ASN A 466 0.25 -32.19 17.27
N GLN A 467 -0.18 -32.11 16.01
CA GLN A 467 -1.22 -33.02 15.49
C GLN A 467 -0.88 -33.46 14.06
N GLN A 468 -0.13 -34.55 13.95
CA GLN A 468 -0.13 -35.42 12.77
C GLN A 468 -1.24 -36.49 12.92
N PRO A 469 -1.76 -37.02 11.80
CA PRO A 469 -3.11 -37.59 11.72
C PRO A 469 -3.36 -38.86 12.53
#